data_AF-A2FFR9-F1
#
_entry.id   AF-A2FFR9-F1
#
_cell.length_a   1.000
_cell.length_b   1.000
_cell.length_c   1.000
_cell.angle_alpha   90.00
_cell.angle_beta   90.00
_cell.angle_gamma   90.00
#
_symmetry.space_group_name_H-M   'P 1'
#
loop_
_entity.id
_entity.type
_entity.pdbx_description
1 polymer ?
#
loop_
_entity_poly.entity_id
_entity_poly.type
_entity_poly.pdbx_seq_one_letter_code
_entity_poly.pdbx_strand_id
1 'polypeptide(L)'
;MAYADYNDLMDLTEKLYQKIVMEVKGTLKFSINVQKEDGTIGQQEIDFSSPWQRIDMIEELEKQINFKFPPLEDTDEVRELLEKKCKELDVDVPPPMTVARMLDKMVGKFVEPLCVNPTFMCNHPQVMSPLAKWHRTKPGIVERFEVFINGLEYANAYTELNCPMVQRELFLDQLKAKAAKDDEAMPYDDTFCTALEYALPPTAGWGCGVDRLVMLLTNQVSIREVLLFPLMKPAAGETVLVENEQQQAPATN
;
A
#
# COMPACT_ATOMS: atom_id res chain seq x y z
N MET A 1 -15.72 4.20 6.98
CA MET A 1 -17.02 4.87 6.79
C MET A 1 -18.10 3.82 6.64
N ALA A 2 -19.05 3.74 7.57
CA ALA A 2 -20.15 2.77 7.48
C ALA A 2 -21.11 3.16 6.34
N TYR A 3 -21.67 2.14 5.68
CA TYR A 3 -22.56 2.23 4.52
C TYR A 3 -21.94 2.84 3.26
N ALA A 4 -20.60 2.85 3.16
CA ALA A 4 -19.86 3.27 1.99
C ALA A 4 -19.10 2.08 1.36
N ASP A 5 -18.82 2.17 0.07
CA ASP A 5 -17.89 1.29 -0.65
C ASP A 5 -16.65 2.05 -1.16
N TYR A 6 -15.71 1.33 -1.77
CA TYR A 6 -14.49 1.94 -2.31
C TYR A 6 -14.74 2.99 -3.42
N ASN A 7 -15.88 2.97 -4.15
CA ASN A 7 -16.22 4.00 -5.13
C ASN A 7 -16.58 5.31 -4.44
N ASP A 8 -17.36 5.23 -3.35
CA ASP A 8 -17.67 6.40 -2.53
C ASP A 8 -16.38 7.02 -1.98
N LEU A 9 -15.42 6.17 -1.58
CA LEU A 9 -14.12 6.62 -1.11
C LEU A 9 -13.24 7.21 -2.22
N MET A 10 -13.30 6.73 -3.47
CA MET A 10 -12.61 7.36 -4.59
C MET A 10 -13.12 8.79 -4.80
N ASP A 11 -14.44 8.98 -4.84
CA ASP A 11 -15.06 10.30 -5.01
C ASP A 11 -14.75 11.24 -3.84
N LEU A 12 -14.70 10.71 -2.62
CA LEU A 12 -14.28 11.47 -1.43
C LEU A 12 -12.80 11.86 -1.52
N THR A 13 -11.94 10.94 -1.94
CA THR A 13 -10.49 11.12 -2.06
C THR A 13 -10.16 12.21 -3.07
N GLU A 14 -10.74 12.17 -4.27
CA GLU A 14 -10.52 13.23 -5.28
C GLU A 14 -10.86 14.61 -4.71
N LYS A 15 -12.04 14.75 -4.10
CA LYS A 15 -12.51 16.02 -3.52
C LYS A 15 -11.62 16.49 -2.37
N LEU A 16 -11.17 15.57 -1.52
CA LEU A 16 -10.32 15.88 -0.38
C LEU A 16 -8.96 16.43 -0.85
N TYR A 17 -8.27 15.71 -1.73
CA TYR A 17 -6.96 16.13 -2.22
C TYR A 17 -7.04 17.43 -3.00
N GLN A 18 -8.03 17.60 -3.89
CA GLN A 18 -8.21 18.84 -4.63
C GLN A 18 -8.43 20.03 -3.71
N LYS A 19 -9.26 19.87 -2.67
CA LYS A 19 -9.52 20.94 -1.73
C LYS A 19 -8.27 21.32 -0.95
N ILE A 20 -7.51 20.33 -0.46
CA ILE A 20 -6.24 20.57 0.24
C ILE A 20 -5.24 21.29 -0.67
N VAL A 21 -5.06 20.78 -1.89
CA VAL A 21 -4.13 21.37 -2.87
C VAL A 21 -4.53 22.80 -3.21
N MET A 22 -5.81 23.07 -3.46
CA MET A 22 -6.27 24.44 -3.73
C MET A 22 -6.08 25.38 -2.54
N GLU A 23 -6.35 24.92 -1.32
CA GLU A 23 -6.20 25.75 -0.12
C GLU A 23 -4.72 26.10 0.14
N VAL A 24 -3.81 25.15 -0.08
CA VAL A 24 -2.39 25.31 0.22
C VAL A 24 -1.61 25.98 -0.92
N LYS A 25 -1.90 25.63 -2.18
CA LYS A 25 -1.16 26.10 -3.36
C LYS A 25 -1.88 27.20 -4.13
N GLY A 26 -3.20 27.34 -4.00
CA GLY A 26 -4.02 28.25 -4.81
C GLY A 26 -4.25 27.78 -6.25
N THR A 27 -3.71 26.62 -6.65
CA THR A 27 -3.79 26.04 -8.00
C THR A 27 -3.78 24.51 -7.92
N LEU A 28 -4.48 23.85 -8.84
CA LEU A 28 -4.45 22.37 -9.00
C LEU A 28 -3.24 21.89 -9.81
N LYS A 29 -2.53 22.82 -10.47
CA LYS A 29 -1.37 22.51 -11.30
C LYS A 29 -0.14 23.19 -10.72
N PHE A 30 0.88 22.40 -10.39
CA PHE A 30 2.14 22.90 -9.85
C PHE A 30 3.29 21.94 -10.15
N SER A 31 4.52 22.47 -10.16
CA SER A 31 5.73 21.68 -10.31
C SER A 31 6.23 21.17 -8.97
N ILE A 32 6.71 19.92 -8.95
CA ILE A 32 7.37 19.30 -7.83
C ILE A 32 8.81 18.91 -8.20
N ASN A 33 9.66 18.85 -7.19
CA ASN A 33 11.02 18.36 -7.25
C ASN A 33 10.99 16.83 -7.19
N VAL A 34 11.71 16.19 -8.10
CA VAL A 34 11.79 14.73 -8.17
C VAL A 34 13.25 14.32 -8.18
N GLN A 35 13.63 13.38 -7.31
CA GLN A 35 14.96 12.79 -7.34
C GLN A 35 15.06 11.83 -8.51
N LYS A 36 16.04 12.06 -9.38
CA LYS A 36 16.38 11.14 -10.46
C LYS A 36 17.35 10.08 -9.97
N GLU A 37 17.45 8.98 -10.72
CA GLU A 37 18.38 7.87 -10.45
C GLU A 37 19.85 8.32 -10.38
N ASP A 38 20.22 9.36 -11.13
CA ASP A 38 21.57 9.95 -11.13
C ASP A 38 21.85 10.85 -9.90
N GLY A 39 20.89 10.97 -8.98
CA GLY A 39 20.98 11.80 -7.79
C GLY A 39 20.68 13.28 -8.01
N THR A 40 20.35 13.69 -9.24
CA THR A 40 19.95 15.08 -9.53
C THR A 40 18.49 15.33 -9.18
N ILE A 41 18.14 16.60 -8.96
CA ILE A 41 16.75 17.02 -8.73
C ILE A 41 16.18 17.53 -10.06
N GLY A 42 15.22 16.80 -10.60
CA GLY A 42 14.38 17.23 -11.72
C GLY A 42 13.14 17.99 -11.26
N GLN A 43 12.40 18.52 -12.23
CA GLN A 43 11.06 19.05 -12.01
C GLN A 43 10.03 18.23 -12.78
N GLN A 44 8.89 17.96 -12.15
CA GLN A 44 7.75 17.30 -12.74
C GLN A 44 6.50 18.17 -12.50
N GLU A 45 5.72 18.45 -13.54
CA GLU A 45 4.41 19.08 -13.36
C GLU A 45 3.37 18.02 -12.99
N ILE A 46 2.55 18.34 -12.00
CA ILE A 46 1.45 17.50 -11.51
C ILE A 46 0.14 18.26 -11.66
N ASP A 47 -0.87 17.59 -12.19
CA ASP A 47 -2.22 18.13 -12.35
C ASP A 47 -3.23 17.34 -11.50
N PHE A 48 -3.82 18.02 -10.52
CA PHE A 48 -4.87 17.46 -9.64
C PHE A 48 -6.29 17.60 -10.19
N SER A 49 -6.47 18.13 -11.39
CA SER A 49 -7.79 18.31 -12.01
C SER A 49 -8.53 16.97 -12.19
N SER A 50 -9.82 16.94 -11.83
CA SER A 50 -10.68 15.77 -12.04
C SER A 50 -11.07 15.62 -13.51
N PRO A 51 -11.48 14.41 -13.93
CA PRO A 51 -11.44 13.15 -13.17
C PRO A 51 -10.03 12.56 -13.12
N TRP A 52 -9.67 11.91 -12.01
CA TRP A 52 -8.39 11.21 -11.94
C TRP A 52 -8.44 9.93 -12.76
N GLN A 53 -7.28 9.54 -13.30
CA GLN A 53 -7.17 8.32 -14.07
C GLN A 53 -7.41 7.12 -13.15
N ARG A 54 -8.15 6.12 -13.64
CA ARG A 54 -8.36 4.83 -12.95
C ARG A 54 -7.70 3.74 -13.79
N ILE A 55 -6.77 3.00 -13.21
CA ILE A 55 -6.09 1.87 -13.83
C ILE A 55 -6.39 0.61 -13.04
N ASP A 56 -6.66 -0.49 -13.74
CA ASP A 56 -6.78 -1.81 -13.10
C ASP A 56 -5.37 -2.42 -13.00
N MET A 57 -4.95 -2.78 -11.79
CA MET A 57 -3.58 -3.22 -11.51
C MET A 57 -3.14 -4.35 -12.43
N ILE A 58 -3.96 -5.39 -12.57
CA ILE A 58 -3.58 -6.59 -13.34
C ILE A 58 -3.70 -6.32 -14.82
N GLU A 59 -4.80 -5.72 -15.28
CA GLU A 59 -4.97 -5.45 -16.71
C GLU A 59 -3.89 -4.50 -17.24
N GLU A 60 -3.45 -3.52 -16.44
CA GLU A 60 -2.37 -2.62 -16.85
C GLU A 60 -1.02 -3.32 -16.80
N LEU A 61 -0.74 -4.12 -15.77
CA LEU A 61 0.48 -4.92 -15.73
C LEU A 61 0.58 -5.85 -16.95
N GLU A 62 -0.50 -6.57 -17.28
CA GLU A 62 -0.56 -7.48 -18.44
C GLU A 62 -0.21 -6.78 -19.77
N LYS A 63 -0.68 -5.54 -19.95
CA LYS A 63 -0.36 -4.73 -21.14
C LYS A 63 1.11 -4.34 -21.17
N GLN A 64 1.68 -3.89 -20.05
CA GLN A 64 3.06 -3.42 -19.99
C GLN A 64 4.06 -4.54 -20.23
N ILE A 65 3.77 -5.76 -19.77
CA ILE A 65 4.66 -6.92 -19.94
C ILE A 65 4.27 -7.83 -21.12
N ASN A 66 3.17 -7.50 -21.83
CA ASN A 66 2.59 -8.29 -22.91
C ASN A 66 2.42 -9.78 -22.55
N PHE A 67 1.86 -10.04 -21.37
CA PHE A 67 1.63 -11.38 -20.84
C PHE A 67 0.31 -11.42 -20.08
N LYS A 68 -0.47 -12.50 -20.27
CA LYS A 68 -1.73 -12.69 -19.56
C LYS A 68 -1.53 -13.61 -18.38
N PHE A 69 -1.92 -13.18 -17.18
CA PHE A 69 -1.77 -13.97 -15.98
C PHE A 69 -2.84 -15.07 -15.90
N PRO A 70 -2.50 -16.25 -15.35
CA PRO A 70 -3.50 -17.18 -14.85
C PRO A 70 -4.20 -16.59 -13.61
N PRO A 71 -5.26 -17.25 -13.10
CA PRO A 71 -5.80 -16.92 -11.78
C PRO A 71 -4.68 -16.83 -10.73
N LEU A 72 -4.61 -15.69 -10.05
CA LEU A 72 -3.51 -15.35 -9.12
C LEU A 72 -3.75 -15.95 -7.73
N GLU A 73 -3.99 -17.26 -7.71
CA GLU A 73 -4.07 -18.05 -6.47
C GLU A 73 -2.66 -18.35 -5.96
N ASP A 74 -2.52 -18.49 -4.64
CA ASP A 74 -1.23 -18.78 -4.01
C ASP A 74 -0.89 -20.28 -4.11
N THR A 75 -0.63 -20.73 -5.34
CA THR A 75 -0.23 -22.11 -5.67
C THR A 75 1.23 -22.16 -6.12
N ASP A 76 1.88 -23.32 -5.95
CA ASP A 76 3.28 -23.49 -6.35
C ASP A 76 3.48 -23.27 -7.86
N GLU A 77 2.51 -23.67 -8.69
CA GLU A 77 2.53 -23.45 -10.14
C GLU A 77 2.55 -21.95 -10.51
N VAL A 78 1.73 -21.14 -9.84
CA VAL A 78 1.67 -19.69 -10.05
C VAL A 78 2.96 -19.03 -9.55
N ARG A 79 3.50 -19.49 -8.41
CA ARG A 79 4.79 -18.98 -7.88
C ARG A 79 5.93 -19.23 -8.85
N GLU A 80 6.09 -20.45 -9.36
CA GLU A 80 7.14 -20.80 -10.32
C GLU A 80 7.02 -19.98 -11.62
N LEU A 81 5.79 -19.79 -12.10
CA LEU A 81 5.52 -18.96 -13.28
C LEU A 81 5.95 -17.51 -13.05
N LEU A 82 5.56 -16.91 -11.92
CA LEU A 82 5.90 -15.54 -11.56
C LEU A 82 7.40 -15.37 -11.33
N GLU A 83 8.06 -16.34 -10.70
CA GLU A 83 9.51 -16.30 -10.49
C GLU A 83 10.26 -16.30 -11.83
N LYS A 84 9.85 -17.16 -12.77
CA LYS A 84 10.41 -17.17 -14.12
C LYS A 84 10.19 -15.83 -14.81
N LYS A 85 9.00 -15.23 -14.68
CA LYS A 85 8.69 -13.93 -15.26
C LYS A 85 9.48 -12.78 -14.62
N CYS A 86 9.67 -12.78 -13.31
CA CYS A 86 10.55 -11.82 -12.63
C CYS A 86 11.97 -11.89 -13.19
N LYS A 87 12.52 -13.09 -13.40
CA LYS A 87 13.85 -13.28 -14.00
C LYS A 87 13.92 -12.81 -15.45
N GLU A 88 12.90 -13.09 -16.26
CA GLU A 88 12.82 -12.62 -17.65
C GLU A 88 12.73 -11.09 -17.76
N LEU A 89 12.06 -10.45 -16.80
CA LEU A 89 11.81 -9.01 -16.76
C LEU A 89 12.84 -8.21 -15.93
N ASP A 90 13.88 -8.90 -15.42
CA ASP A 90 14.93 -8.33 -14.57
C ASP A 90 14.36 -7.62 -13.33
N VAL A 91 13.37 -8.23 -12.68
CA VAL A 91 12.74 -7.74 -11.45
C VAL A 91 13.40 -8.43 -10.27
N ASP A 92 14.11 -7.66 -9.44
CA ASP A 92 14.73 -8.17 -8.23
C ASP A 92 13.68 -8.32 -7.10
N VAL A 93 13.55 -9.54 -6.59
CA VAL A 93 12.60 -9.89 -5.53
C VAL A 93 13.36 -10.54 -4.38
N PRO A 94 13.60 -9.82 -3.27
CA PRO A 94 14.24 -10.38 -2.09
C PRO A 94 13.37 -11.50 -1.48
N PRO A 95 13.97 -12.61 -1.02
CA PRO A 95 13.23 -13.67 -0.32
C PRO A 95 12.44 -13.13 0.88
N PRO A 96 11.25 -13.66 1.18
CA PRO A 96 10.56 -14.75 0.48
C PRO A 96 9.90 -14.30 -0.85
N MET A 97 9.95 -15.16 -1.87
CA MET A 97 9.33 -14.91 -3.18
C MET A 97 7.86 -15.36 -3.18
N THR A 98 7.02 -14.69 -2.39
CA THR A 98 5.57 -14.94 -2.38
C THR A 98 4.92 -14.34 -3.63
N VAL A 99 3.75 -14.87 -4.03
CA VAL A 99 2.96 -14.33 -5.15
C VAL A 99 2.72 -12.83 -4.97
N ALA A 100 2.33 -12.41 -3.76
CA ALA A 100 2.09 -11.00 -3.44
C ALA A 100 3.34 -10.13 -3.62
N ARG A 101 4.50 -10.54 -3.10
CA ARG A 101 5.76 -9.77 -3.22
C ARG A 101 6.27 -9.69 -4.66
N MET A 102 6.12 -10.77 -5.44
CA MET A 102 6.49 -10.75 -6.85
C MET A 102 5.60 -9.80 -7.65
N LEU A 103 4.29 -9.80 -7.41
CA LEU A 103 3.36 -8.87 -8.05
C LEU A 103 3.64 -7.42 -7.66
N ASP A 104 3.87 -7.16 -6.36
CA ASP A 104 4.28 -5.83 -5.86
C ASP A 104 5.50 -5.28 -6.61
N LYS A 105 6.57 -6.09 -6.74
CA LYS A 105 7.78 -5.66 -7.46
C LYS A 105 7.56 -5.46 -8.96
N MET A 106 6.73 -6.28 -9.60
CA MET A 106 6.37 -6.08 -11.01
C MET A 106 5.58 -4.77 -11.20
N VAL A 107 4.59 -4.52 -10.35
CA VAL A 107 3.80 -3.28 -10.36
C VAL A 107 4.68 -2.06 -10.12
N GLY A 108 5.57 -2.11 -9.13
CA GLY A 108 6.52 -1.04 -8.83
C GLY A 108 7.45 -0.69 -9.99
N LYS A 109 7.83 -1.68 -10.79
CA LYS A 109 8.71 -1.45 -11.96
C LYS A 109 7.95 -0.97 -13.19
N PHE A 110 6.77 -1.49 -13.47
CA PHE A 110 6.09 -1.31 -14.76
C PHE A 110 4.87 -0.40 -14.73
N VAL A 111 4.19 -0.28 -13.58
CA VAL A 111 2.88 0.42 -13.49
C VAL A 111 2.99 1.69 -12.67
N GLU A 112 3.66 1.67 -11.50
CA GLU A 112 3.82 2.87 -10.67
C GLU A 112 4.45 4.06 -11.41
N PRO A 113 5.51 3.88 -12.25
CA PRO A 113 6.13 5.00 -12.97
C PRO A 113 5.20 5.69 -13.98
N LEU A 114 4.12 5.02 -14.42
CA LEU A 114 3.12 5.60 -15.32
C LEU A 114 2.23 6.62 -14.59
N CYS A 115 2.12 6.52 -13.27
CA CYS A 115 1.26 7.34 -12.43
C CYS A 115 1.92 8.68 -12.11
N VAL A 116 2.10 9.54 -13.12
CA VAL A 116 2.66 10.89 -12.95
C VAL A 116 1.66 11.79 -12.23
N ASN A 117 0.47 11.94 -12.81
CA ASN A 117 -0.65 12.63 -12.16
C ASN A 117 -1.34 11.71 -11.13
N PRO A 118 -2.16 12.27 -10.23
CA PRO A 118 -2.97 11.49 -9.32
C PRO A 118 -3.78 10.42 -10.08
N THR A 119 -3.49 9.17 -9.74
CA THR A 119 -4.03 8.00 -10.43
C THR A 119 -4.51 7.01 -9.38
N PHE A 120 -5.74 6.52 -9.55
CA PHE A 120 -6.25 5.39 -8.78
C PHE A 120 -5.80 4.09 -9.42
N MET A 121 -4.97 3.33 -8.72
CA MET A 121 -4.67 1.95 -9.06
C MET A 121 -5.66 1.05 -8.31
N CYS A 122 -6.57 0.42 -9.06
CA CYS A 122 -7.71 -0.31 -8.52
C CYS A 122 -7.56 -1.82 -8.72
N ASN A 123 -8.43 -2.57 -8.03
CA ASN A 123 -8.70 -3.99 -8.28
C ASN A 123 -7.48 -4.89 -8.05
N HIS A 124 -6.86 -4.73 -6.89
CA HIS A 124 -5.78 -5.60 -6.44
C HIS A 124 -6.24 -7.07 -6.32
N PRO A 125 -5.34 -8.04 -6.52
CA PRO A 125 -5.59 -9.44 -6.18
C PRO A 125 -5.87 -9.65 -4.68
N GLN A 126 -6.70 -10.64 -4.35
CA GLN A 126 -7.00 -11.01 -2.96
C GLN A 126 -5.75 -11.44 -2.19
N VAL A 127 -4.81 -12.12 -2.85
CA VAL A 127 -3.53 -12.56 -2.26
C VAL A 127 -2.68 -11.40 -1.73
N MET A 128 -2.85 -10.18 -2.25
CA MET A 128 -2.17 -8.97 -1.78
C MET A 128 -2.96 -8.19 -0.72
N SER A 129 -4.20 -8.59 -0.44
CA SER A 129 -5.16 -7.75 0.28
C SER A 129 -5.98 -8.57 1.29
N PRO A 130 -5.38 -9.05 2.40
CA PRO A 130 -6.01 -9.99 3.33
C PRO A 130 -7.19 -9.41 4.15
N LEU A 131 -7.37 -8.08 4.14
CA LEU A 131 -8.45 -7.39 4.85
C LEU A 131 -9.49 -6.76 3.90
N ALA A 132 -9.20 -6.76 2.60
CA ALA A 132 -10.10 -6.16 1.61
C ALA A 132 -11.16 -7.17 1.18
N LYS A 133 -12.38 -6.68 1.00
CA LYS A 133 -13.52 -7.48 0.56
C LYS A 133 -13.37 -7.87 -0.91
N TRP A 134 -13.77 -9.09 -1.24
CA TRP A 134 -13.79 -9.58 -2.62
C TRP A 134 -14.62 -8.67 -3.53
N HIS A 135 -14.22 -8.61 -4.80
CA HIS A 135 -14.88 -7.82 -5.81
C HIS A 135 -16.24 -8.42 -6.18
N ARG A 136 -17.26 -7.58 -6.30
CA ARG A 136 -18.65 -8.00 -6.59
C ARG A 136 -18.84 -8.77 -7.91
N THR A 137 -17.96 -8.56 -8.89
CA THR A 137 -18.07 -9.15 -10.24
C THR A 137 -16.81 -9.85 -10.76
N LYS A 138 -15.66 -9.71 -10.09
CA LYS A 138 -14.37 -10.22 -10.57
C LYS A 138 -13.80 -11.20 -9.53
N PRO A 139 -13.92 -12.53 -9.74
CA PRO A 139 -13.37 -13.52 -8.80
C PRO A 139 -11.85 -13.35 -8.64
N GLY A 140 -11.34 -13.55 -7.42
CA GLY A 140 -9.90 -13.45 -7.11
C GLY A 140 -9.36 -12.03 -6.94
N ILE A 141 -10.18 -11.01 -7.19
CA ILE A 141 -9.87 -9.58 -7.06
C ILE A 141 -10.63 -8.99 -5.87
N VAL A 142 -10.12 -7.92 -5.28
CA VAL A 142 -10.75 -7.17 -4.18
C VAL A 142 -11.19 -5.78 -4.60
N GLU A 143 -12.15 -5.22 -3.86
CA GLU A 143 -12.54 -3.80 -3.98
C GLU A 143 -11.55 -2.91 -3.23
N ARG A 144 -10.34 -2.77 -3.78
CA ARG A 144 -9.25 -1.94 -3.26
C ARG A 144 -8.81 -0.92 -4.28
N PHE A 145 -8.37 0.24 -3.81
CA PHE A 145 -7.60 1.18 -4.61
C PHE A 145 -6.44 1.76 -3.80
N GLU A 146 -5.41 2.18 -4.53
CA GLU A 146 -4.31 3.00 -4.05
C GLU A 146 -4.22 4.26 -4.89
N VAL A 147 -3.81 5.37 -4.26
CA VAL A 147 -3.56 6.64 -4.95
C VAL A 147 -2.07 6.76 -5.19
N PHE A 148 -1.68 6.84 -6.45
CA PHE A 148 -0.30 7.11 -6.85
C PHE A 148 -0.16 8.51 -7.43
N ILE A 149 0.91 9.21 -7.05
CA ILE A 149 1.29 10.51 -7.59
C ILE A 149 2.80 10.52 -7.80
N ASN A 150 3.25 10.75 -9.02
CA ASN A 150 4.66 10.66 -9.40
C ASN A 150 5.33 9.35 -8.95
N GLY A 151 4.65 8.22 -9.16
CA GLY A 151 5.16 6.88 -8.83
C GLY A 151 5.32 6.60 -7.33
N LEU A 152 4.73 7.42 -6.46
CA LEU A 152 4.69 7.16 -5.02
C LEU A 152 3.24 6.99 -4.58
N GLU A 153 3.01 6.05 -3.66
CA GLU A 153 1.70 5.80 -3.05
C GLU A 153 1.38 6.85 -1.98
N TYR A 154 0.17 7.42 -1.98
CA TYR A 154 -0.27 8.44 -1.01
C TYR A 154 -1.43 7.99 -0.14
N ALA A 155 -2.28 7.11 -0.64
CA ALA A 155 -3.42 6.58 0.09
C ALA A 155 -3.71 5.14 -0.35
N ASN A 156 -4.27 4.37 0.57
CA ASN A 156 -4.73 3.00 0.36
C ASN A 156 -6.12 2.87 0.99
N ALA A 157 -7.04 2.26 0.27
CA ALA A 157 -8.43 2.18 0.67
C ALA A 157 -9.10 0.96 0.06
N TYR A 158 -10.09 0.43 0.76
CA TYR A 158 -10.83 -0.74 0.31
C TYR A 158 -12.21 -0.82 0.97
N THR A 159 -13.13 -1.52 0.31
CA THR A 159 -14.32 -2.04 0.98
C THR A 159 -13.87 -3.08 2.01
N GLU A 160 -14.24 -2.90 3.27
CA GLU A 160 -13.80 -3.72 4.40
C GLU A 160 -14.36 -5.13 4.33
N LEU A 161 -13.51 -6.13 4.53
CA LEU A 161 -13.95 -7.51 4.69
C LEU A 161 -14.70 -7.66 6.02
N ASN A 162 -16.02 -7.79 5.93
CA ASN A 162 -16.90 -7.90 7.09
C ASN A 162 -17.43 -9.32 7.33
N CYS A 163 -16.88 -10.33 6.65
CA CYS A 163 -17.25 -11.73 6.85
C CYS A 163 -16.24 -12.41 7.79
N PRO A 164 -16.60 -12.75 9.04
CA PRO A 164 -15.64 -13.26 10.03
C PRO A 164 -15.03 -14.61 9.62
N MET A 165 -15.79 -15.48 8.96
CA MET A 165 -15.30 -16.80 8.55
C MET A 165 -14.19 -16.69 7.49
N VAL A 166 -14.43 -15.86 6.47
CA VAL A 166 -13.44 -15.60 5.41
C VAL A 166 -12.23 -14.87 5.99
N GLN A 167 -12.43 -13.92 6.92
CA GLN A 167 -11.32 -13.22 7.57
C GLN A 167 -10.42 -14.18 8.37
N ARG A 168 -10.99 -15.16 9.06
CA ARG A 168 -10.23 -16.20 9.76
C ARG A 168 -9.41 -17.05 8.80
N GLU A 169 -10.00 -17.47 7.68
CA GLU A 169 -9.29 -18.23 6.64
C GLU A 169 -8.08 -17.45 6.11
N LEU A 170 -8.26 -16.16 5.80
CA LEU A 170 -7.17 -15.30 5.35
C LEU A 170 -6.08 -15.10 6.41
N PHE A 171 -6.44 -14.98 7.70
CA PHE A 171 -5.42 -14.95 8.75
C PHE A 171 -4.68 -16.27 8.92
N LEU A 172 -5.35 -17.41 8.72
CA LEU A 172 -4.67 -18.71 8.73
C LEU A 172 -3.67 -18.83 7.57
N ASP A 173 -3.99 -18.26 6.40
CA ASP A 173 -3.06 -18.22 5.28
C ASP A 173 -1.89 -17.26 5.53
N GLN A 174 -2.13 -16.10 6.14
CA GLN A 174 -1.07 -15.20 6.61
C GLN A 174 -0.16 -15.87 7.67
N LEU A 175 -0.72 -16.67 8.57
CA LEU A 175 0.08 -17.46 9.53
C LEU A 175 0.97 -18.49 8.83
N LYS A 176 0.49 -19.14 7.77
CA LYS A 176 1.32 -20.06 6.95
C LYS A 176 2.45 -19.29 6.25
N ALA A 177 2.18 -18.10 5.72
CA ALA A 177 3.20 -17.24 5.12
C ALA A 177 4.26 -16.80 6.16
N LYS A 178 3.83 -16.45 7.38
CA LYS A 178 4.73 -16.16 8.49
C LYS A 178 5.61 -17.35 8.86
N ALA A 179 5.05 -18.55 8.89
CA ALA A 179 5.83 -19.78 9.08
C ALA A 179 6.85 -20.03 7.95
N ALA A 180 6.56 -19.54 6.74
CA ALA A 180 7.47 -19.53 5.60
C ALA A 180 8.49 -18.36 5.64
N LYS A 181 8.66 -17.70 6.79
CA LYS A 181 9.60 -16.58 7.03
C LYS A 181 9.26 -15.30 6.29
N ASP A 182 7.97 -15.05 6.08
CA ASP A 182 7.50 -13.71 5.72
C ASP A 182 7.32 -12.88 6.99
N ASP A 183 8.32 -12.05 7.30
CA ASP A 183 8.31 -11.18 8.50
C ASP A 183 7.25 -10.07 8.42
N GLU A 184 6.72 -9.78 7.22
CA GLU A 184 5.68 -8.77 6.97
C GLU A 184 4.26 -9.34 7.09
N ALA A 185 4.12 -10.67 7.22
CA ALA A 185 2.83 -11.32 7.34
C ALA A 185 2.10 -10.97 8.65
N MET A 186 0.78 -10.77 8.53
CA MET A 186 -0.05 -10.33 9.64
C MET A 186 -0.18 -11.41 10.73
N PRO A 187 -0.17 -11.03 12.03
CA PRO A 187 -0.50 -11.97 13.10
C PRO A 187 -2.00 -12.33 13.07
N TYR A 188 -2.34 -13.52 13.55
CA TYR A 188 -3.73 -13.91 13.76
C TYR A 188 -4.31 -13.17 14.96
N ASP A 189 -5.43 -12.47 14.75
CA ASP A 189 -6.16 -11.75 15.79
C ASP A 189 -7.58 -12.34 15.96
N ASP A 190 -7.73 -13.17 16.98
CA ASP A 190 -9.02 -13.78 17.32
C ASP A 190 -10.03 -12.77 17.88
N THR A 191 -9.54 -11.72 18.54
CA THR A 191 -10.39 -10.68 19.14
C THR A 191 -11.03 -9.84 18.04
N PHE A 192 -10.27 -9.51 17.00
CA PHE A 192 -10.79 -8.86 15.80
C PHE A 192 -11.84 -9.74 15.08
N CYS A 193 -11.55 -11.04 14.91
CA CYS A 193 -12.51 -11.96 14.30
C CYS A 193 -13.80 -12.08 15.13
N THR A 194 -13.68 -12.14 16.45
CA THR A 194 -14.82 -12.16 17.38
C THR A 194 -15.63 -10.85 17.25
N ALA A 195 -14.97 -9.70 17.13
CA ALA A 195 -15.67 -8.43 16.90
C ALA A 195 -16.45 -8.41 15.58
N LEU A 196 -15.91 -9.00 14.51
CA LEU A 196 -16.62 -9.14 13.23
C LEU A 196 -17.88 -10.02 13.35
N GLU A 197 -17.92 -10.99 14.26
CA GLU A 197 -19.11 -11.82 14.52
C GLU A 197 -20.27 -11.05 15.16
N TYR A 198 -19.98 -9.96 15.88
CA TYR A 198 -21.01 -9.02 16.36
C TYR A 198 -21.59 -8.13 15.24
N ALA A 199 -21.22 -8.40 13.99
CA ALA A 199 -21.63 -7.76 12.76
C ALA A 199 -21.05 -6.34 12.55
N LEU A 200 -19.99 -6.29 11.74
CA LEU A 200 -19.54 -5.07 11.11
C LEU A 200 -20.47 -4.72 9.91
N PRO A 201 -21.14 -3.54 9.91
CA PRO A 201 -21.91 -3.09 8.76
C PRO A 201 -21.05 -3.02 7.49
N PRO A 202 -21.64 -3.03 6.27
CA PRO A 202 -20.90 -2.73 5.05
C PRO A 202 -20.15 -1.41 5.24
N THR A 203 -18.82 -1.45 5.16
CA THR A 203 -17.94 -0.34 5.55
C THR A 203 -16.82 -0.26 4.53
N ALA A 204 -16.30 0.94 4.30
CA ALA A 204 -15.07 1.14 3.55
C ALA A 204 -14.03 1.89 4.39
N GLY A 205 -12.78 1.43 4.33
CA GLY A 205 -11.63 1.99 5.03
C GLY A 205 -10.76 2.83 4.12
N TRP A 206 -10.09 3.82 4.71
CA TRP A 206 -9.20 4.72 4.00
C TRP A 206 -8.04 5.12 4.90
N GLY A 207 -6.81 5.01 4.38
CA GLY A 207 -5.59 5.48 5.01
C GLY A 207 -4.81 6.39 4.07
N CYS A 208 -4.14 7.39 4.62
CA CYS A 208 -3.29 8.31 3.86
C CYS A 208 -1.97 8.54 4.60
N GLY A 209 -0.88 8.51 3.84
CA GLY A 209 0.44 8.90 4.31
C GLY A 209 0.52 10.42 4.43
N VAL A 210 0.26 10.95 5.63
CA VAL A 210 0.31 12.40 5.89
C VAL A 210 1.70 12.97 5.58
N ASP A 211 2.76 12.27 5.96
CA ASP A 211 4.14 12.70 5.69
C ASP A 211 4.40 12.87 4.19
N ARG A 212 3.98 11.90 3.38
CA ARG A 212 4.10 11.96 1.91
C ARG A 212 3.27 13.12 1.34
N LEU A 213 2.05 13.33 1.83
CA LEU A 213 1.22 14.46 1.42
C LEU A 213 1.89 15.80 1.76
N VAL A 214 2.48 15.94 2.94
CA VAL A 214 3.21 17.15 3.34
C VAL A 214 4.46 17.32 2.46
N MET A 215 5.20 16.25 2.15
CA MET A 215 6.34 16.29 1.23
C MET A 215 5.94 16.86 -0.13
N LEU A 216 4.84 16.36 -0.70
CA LEU A 216 4.33 16.83 -1.98
C LEU A 216 3.93 18.32 -1.93
N LEU A 217 3.21 18.73 -0.89
CA LEU A 217 2.73 20.10 -0.74
C LEU A 217 3.85 21.09 -0.37
N THR A 218 4.91 20.64 0.28
CA THR A 218 6.07 21.48 0.63
C THR A 218 7.19 21.40 -0.40
N ASN A 219 6.99 20.61 -1.46
CA ASN A 219 7.97 20.38 -2.52
C ASN A 219 9.29 19.77 -2.01
N GLN A 220 9.19 18.84 -1.06
CA GLN A 220 10.31 18.14 -0.45
C GLN A 220 10.42 16.72 -0.99
N VAL A 221 11.64 16.30 -1.29
CA VAL A 221 11.96 14.96 -1.81
C VAL A 221 12.20 13.95 -0.68
N SER A 222 12.67 14.43 0.47
CA SER A 222 13.04 13.59 1.62
C SER A 222 12.03 13.74 2.75
N ILE A 223 11.60 12.60 3.31
CA ILE A 223 10.70 12.58 4.48
C ILE A 223 11.30 13.27 5.72
N ARG A 224 12.64 13.38 5.79
CA ARG A 224 13.32 14.05 6.91
C ARG A 224 13.03 15.54 6.97
N GLU A 225 12.69 16.15 5.84
CA GLU A 225 12.41 17.59 5.76
C GLU A 225 11.01 17.95 6.28
N VAL A 226 10.14 16.96 6.44
CA VAL A 226 8.76 17.16 6.94
C VAL A 226 8.55 16.63 8.36
N LEU A 227 9.57 16.03 8.95
CA LEU A 227 9.57 15.55 10.33
C LEU A 227 10.41 16.48 11.20
N LEU A 228 9.83 16.99 12.30
CA LEU A 228 10.55 17.90 13.21
C LEU A 228 11.81 17.26 13.83
N PHE A 229 11.74 15.97 14.15
CA PHE A 229 12.84 15.20 14.73
C PHE A 229 12.92 13.82 14.04
N PRO A 230 13.56 13.70 12.88
CA PRO A 230 13.64 12.43 12.16
C PRO A 230 14.56 11.44 12.87
N LEU A 231 14.27 10.15 12.74
CA LEU A 231 15.15 9.10 13.25
C LEU A 231 16.50 9.14 12.51
N MET A 232 17.56 9.42 13.26
CA MET A 232 18.93 9.46 12.75
C MET A 232 19.70 8.23 13.26
N LYS A 233 20.62 7.73 12.43
CA LYS A 233 21.60 6.76 12.92
C LYS A 233 22.44 7.44 14.01
N PRO A 234 22.67 6.82 15.17
CA PRO A 234 23.53 7.38 16.21
C PRO A 234 24.91 7.73 15.63
N ALA A 235 25.52 8.81 16.14
CA ALA A 235 26.90 9.11 15.80
C ALA A 235 27.80 7.96 16.29
N ALA A 236 28.77 7.55 15.47
CA ALA A 236 29.67 6.46 15.82
C ALA A 236 30.44 6.79 17.12
N GLY A 237 30.06 6.15 18.23
CA GLY A 237 30.69 6.33 19.54
C GLY A 237 29.74 6.55 20.72
N GLU A 238 28.47 6.88 20.47
CA GLU A 238 27.50 7.06 21.56
C GLU A 238 26.76 5.75 21.86
N THR A 239 27.20 5.07 22.92
CA THR A 239 26.43 3.98 23.53
C THR A 239 25.23 4.60 24.21
N VAL A 240 24.03 4.43 23.65
CA VAL A 240 22.80 4.81 24.34
C VAL A 240 22.65 3.87 25.54
N LEU A 241 22.96 4.37 26.73
CA LEU A 241 22.63 3.70 27.98
C LEU A 241 21.10 3.75 28.13
N VAL A 242 20.43 2.73 27.61
CA VAL A 242 19.03 2.48 27.97
C VAL A 242 19.07 1.85 29.35
N GLU A 243 18.97 2.65 30.39
CA GLU A 243 18.71 2.16 31.74
C GLU A 243 17.32 1.52 31.75
N ASN A 244 17.30 0.18 31.79
CA ASN A 244 16.09 -0.56 32.09
C ASN A 244 15.70 -0.31 33.55
N GLU A 245 14.86 0.70 33.81
CA GLU A 245 14.12 0.80 35.06
C GLU A 245 13.03 -0.29 35.12
N GLN A 246 13.46 -1.53 35.36
CA GLN A 246 12.65 -2.53 36.06
C GLN A 246 13.28 -2.76 37.43
N GLN A 247 13.17 -1.76 38.31
CA GLN A 247 13.43 -1.93 39.73
C GLN A 247 12.25 -2.66 40.39
N GLN A 248 12.48 -3.96 40.62
CA GLN A 248 12.20 -4.67 41.88
C GLN A 248 11.04 -4.12 42.73
N ALA A 249 9.88 -4.78 42.65
CA ALA A 249 8.91 -4.74 43.72
C ALA A 249 9.52 -5.39 44.99
N PRO A 250 9.51 -4.71 46.16
CA PRO A 250 9.91 -5.36 47.40
C PRO A 250 8.77 -6.26 47.88
N ALA A 251 9.02 -7.56 47.96
CA ALA A 251 8.20 -8.45 48.76
C ALA A 251 8.21 -7.94 50.22
N THR A 252 7.06 -7.49 50.69
CA THR A 252 6.84 -7.15 52.10
C THR A 252 5.83 -8.13 52.68
N ASN A 253 6.35 -8.92 53.63
CA ASN A 253 5.73 -9.73 54.71
C ASN A 253 4.41 -10.45 54.48
#